data_AF-C9LH69-F1
#
_entry.id   AF-C9LH69-F1
#
_cell.length_a   1.000
_cell.length_b   1.000
_cell.length_c   1.000
_cell.angle_alpha   90.00
_cell.angle_beta   90.00
_cell.angle_gamma   90.00
#
_symmetry.space_group_name_H-M   'P 1'
#
loop_
_entity.id
_entity.type
_entity.pdbx_description
1 polymer ?
#
loop_
_entity_poly.entity_id
_entity_poly.type
_entity_poly.pdbx_seq_one_letter_code
_entity_poly.pdbx_strand_id
1 'polypeptide(L)' 'MENAIDGWVKYYNERRFHESLDNLTPRDVYLEQGEKIKKIREIIKQNSINKRIFDNKTMKYQSK' A
#
# COMPACT_ATOMS: atom_id res chain seq x y z
N MET A 1 31.53 10.31 5.02
CA MET A 1 30.97 10.07 3.67
C MET A 1 30.28 8.72 3.60
N GLU A 2 30.95 7.65 4.04
CA GLU A 2 30.41 6.28 4.07
C GLU A 2 29.08 6.15 4.81
N ASN A 3 28.93 6.75 6.00
CA ASN A 3 27.68 6.73 6.76
C ASN A 3 26.49 7.36 6.02
N ALA A 4 26.74 8.38 5.18
CA ALA A 4 25.69 9.01 4.39
C ALA A 4 25.25 8.12 3.23
N ILE A 5 26.19 7.39 2.63
CA ILE A 5 25.93 6.41 1.57
C ILE A 5 25.14 5.22 2.15
N ASP A 6 25.57 4.68 3.28
CA ASP A 6 24.88 3.56 3.94
C ASP A 6 23.44 3.94 4.31
N GLY A 7 23.24 5.12 4.89
CA GLY A 7 21.92 5.65 5.20
C GLY A 7 21.03 5.80 3.95
N TRP A 8 21.61 6.28 2.84
CA TRP A 8 20.90 6.44 1.58
C TRP A 8 20.50 5.08 0.96
N VAL A 9 21.42 4.11 0.95
CA VAL A 9 21.18 2.75 0.42
C VAL A 9 20.05 2.07 1.21
N LYS A 10 20.09 2.15 2.54
CA LYS A 10 19.03 1.59 3.39
C LYS A 10 17.68 2.24 3.11
N TYR A 11 17.64 3.57 3.02
CA TYR A 11 16.41 4.29 2.71
C TYR A 11 15.84 3.89 1.34
N TYR A 12 16.68 3.84 0.31
CA TYR A 12 16.27 3.49 -1.05
C TYR A 12 15.69 2.08 -1.10
N ASN A 13 16.39 1.10 -0.51
CA ASN A 13 16.01 -0.30 -0.61
C ASN A 13 14.81 -0.68 0.27
N GLU A 14 14.68 -0.09 1.46
CA GLU A 14 13.71 -0.54 2.46
C GLU A 14 12.51 0.39 2.64
N ARG A 15 12.61 1.67 2.24
CA ARG A 15 11.61 2.69 2.60
C ARG A 15 11.06 3.46 1.41
N ARG A 16 11.81 3.57 0.32
CA ARG A 16 11.36 4.28 -0.87
C ARG A 16 10.48 3.36 -1.71
N PHE A 17 9.27 3.82 -2.02
CA PHE A 17 8.41 3.17 -3.00
C PHE A 17 8.72 3.71 -4.40
N HIS A 18 8.70 2.82 -5.39
CA HIS A 18 8.99 3.15 -6.78
C HIS A 18 7.78 2.85 -7.66
N GLU A 19 7.36 3.85 -8.45
CA GLU A 19 6.23 3.70 -9.38
C GLU A 19 6.50 2.62 -10.43
N SER A 20 7.73 2.51 -10.92
CA SER A 20 8.16 1.44 -11.84
C SER A 20 8.12 0.03 -11.24
N LEU A 21 8.03 -0.08 -9.91
CA LEU A 21 7.89 -1.34 -9.16
C LEU A 21 6.47 -1.50 -8.60
N ASP A 22 5.46 -0.92 -9.24
CA ASP A 22 4.07 -0.92 -8.77
C ASP A 22 3.91 -0.34 -7.35
N ASN A 23 4.70 0.70 -7.03
CA ASN A 23 4.78 1.29 -5.69
C ASN A 23 5.15 0.26 -4.61
N LEU A 24 6.10 -0.61 -4.92
CA LEU A 24 6.80 -1.48 -3.97
C LEU A 24 8.20 -0.95 -3.68
N THR A 25 8.80 -1.41 -2.58
CA THR A 25 10.21 -1.15 -2.29
C THR A 25 11.09 -2.14 -3.06
N PRO A 26 12.35 -1.79 -3.35
CA PRO A 26 13.28 -2.73 -3.99
C PRO A 26 13.45 -4.02 -3.19
N ARG A 27 13.43 -3.95 -1.85
CA ARG A 27 13.46 -5.12 -0.97
C ARG A 27 12.25 -6.04 -1.16
N ASP A 28 11.04 -5.49 -1.29
CA ASP A 28 9.83 -6.30 -1.48
C ASP A 28 9.84 -7.04 -2.81
N VAL A 29 10.39 -6.41 -3.85
CA VAL A 29 10.60 -7.05 -5.16
C VAL A 29 11.64 -8.14 -5.08
N TYR A 30 12.79 -7.86 -4.46
CA TYR A 30 13.87 -8.85 -4.28
C TYR A 30 13.42 -10.09 -3.50
N LEU A 31 12.56 -9.89 -2.50
CA LEU A 31 11.99 -10.98 -1.69
C LEU A 31 10.71 -11.59 -2.30
N GLU A 32 10.34 -11.20 -3.52
CA GLU A 32 9.16 -11.70 -4.25
C GLU A 32 7.83 -11.53 -3.48
N GLN A 33 7.75 -10.54 -2.59
CA GLN A 33 6.58 -10.28 -1.75
C GLN A 33 5.50 -9.45 -2.45
N GLY A 34 5.79 -8.95 -3.65
CA GLY A 34 4.94 -7.99 -4.36
C GLY A 34 3.50 -8.47 -4.54
N GLU A 35 3.30 -9.73 -4.95
CA GLU A 35 1.96 -10.28 -5.17
C GLU A 35 1.15 -10.40 -3.88
N LYS A 36 1.79 -10.76 -2.76
CA LYS A 36 1.14 -10.80 -1.45
C LYS A 36 0.69 -9.40 -1.02
N ILE A 37 1.55 -8.39 -1.21
CA ILE A 37 1.25 -7.00 -0.87
C ILE A 37 0.07 -6.49 -1.72
N LYS A 38 0.09 -6.74 -3.03
CA LYS A 38 -0.98 -6.34 -3.95
C LYS A 38 -2.33 -6.96 -3.56
N LYS A 39 -2.37 -8.25 -3.24
CA LYS A 39 -3.59 -8.94 -2.76
C LYS A 39 -4.15 -8.30 -1.48
N ILE A 40 -3.30 -7.99 -0.51
CA ILE A 40 -3.72 -7.32 0.73
C ILE A 40 -4.30 -5.92 0.43
N ARG A 41 -3.65 -5.15 -0.45
CA ARG A 41 -4.14 -3.81 -0.87
C ARG A 41 -5.52 -3.90 -1.52
N GLU A 42 -5.74 -4.90 -2.37
CA GLU A 42 -7.03 -5.11 -3.04
C GLU A 42 -8.15 -5.42 -2.03
N ILE A 43 -7.90 -6.31 -1.07
CA ILE A 43 -8.85 -6.63 0.00
C ILE A 43 -9.22 -5.37 0.80
N ILE A 44 -8.22 -4.57 1.19
CA ILE A 44 -8.45 -3.32 1.94
C ILE A 44 -9.29 -2.33 1.11
N LYS A 45 -8.98 -2.19 -0.20
CA LYS A 45 -9.73 -1.33 -1.11
C LYS A 45 -11.19 -1.76 -1.19
N GLN A 46 -11.45 -3.06 -1.37
CA GLN A 46 -12.81 -3.59 -1.45
C GLN A 46 -13.58 -3.38 -0.15
N ASN A 47 -12.94 -3.63 1.00
CA ASN A 47 -13.55 -3.41 2.31
C ASN A 47 -13.92 -1.93 2.52
N SER A 48 -13.05 -1.00 2.12
CA SER A 48 -13.30 0.45 2.20
C SER A 48 -14.45 0.89 1.28
N ILE A 49 -14.54 0.34 0.07
CA ILE A 49 -15.67 0.58 -0.84
C ILE A 49 -16.98 0.07 -0.23
N ASN A 50 -17.00 -1.18 0.25
CA ASN A 50 -18.20 -1.80 0.82
C ASN A 50 -18.69 -1.04 2.04
N LYS A 51 -17.79 -0.60 2.92
CA LYS A 51 -18.14 0.23 4.07
C LYS A 51 -18.82 1.53 3.65
N ARG A 52 -18.26 2.27 2.69
CA ARG A 52 -18.87 3.51 2.18
C ARG A 52 -20.25 3.27 1.58
N ILE A 53 -20.43 2.18 0.84
CA ILE A 53 -21.74 1.81 0.28
C ILE A 53 -22.75 1.53 1.40
N PHE A 54 -22.35 0.79 2.44
CA PHE A 54 -23.19 0.50 3.59
C PHE A 54 -23.59 1.79 4.32
N ASP A 55 -22.62 2.63 4.68
CA ASP A 55 -22.83 3.89 5.40
C ASP A 55 -23.75 4.83 4.61
N ASN A 56 -23.57 4.94 3.29
CA ASN A 56 -24.44 5.75 2.44
C ASN A 56 -25.88 5.22 2.37
N LYS A 57 -26.06 3.90 2.36
CA LYS A 57 -27.39 3.29 2.42
C LYS A 57 -28.06 3.59 3.76
N THR A 58 -27.36 3.35 4.88
CA THR A 58 -27.93 3.57 6.22
C THR A 58 -28.31 5.03 6.44
N MET A 59 -27.46 5.98 6.02
CA MET A 59 -27.78 7.41 6.08
C MET A 59 -29.06 7.76 5.31
N LYS A 60 -29.24 7.21 4.10
CA LYS A 60 -30.45 7.43 3.29
C LYS A 60 -31.72 6.87 3.93
N TYR A 61 -31.62 5.75 4.63
CA TYR A 61 -32.77 5.17 5.35
C TYR A 61 -33.08 5.93 6.64
N GLN A 62 -32.08 6.47 7.33
CA GLN A 62 -32.27 7.29 8.54
C GLN A 62 -32.83 8.69 8.24
N SER A 63 -32.59 9.22 7.05
CA SER A 63 -33.13 10.51 6.61
C SER A 63 -34.56 10.43 6.04
N LYS A 64 -35.21 9.27 6.11
CA LYS A 64 -36.56 9.01 5.62
C LYS A 64 -37.51 8.85 6.79
#